data_AF-A0A544U799-F1
#
_entry.id   AF-A0A544U799-F1
#
_cell.length_a   1.000
_cell.length_b   1.000
_cell.length_c   1.000
_cell.angle_alpha   90.00
_cell.angle_beta   90.00
_cell.angle_gamma   90.00
#
_symmetry.space_group_name_H-M   'P 1'
#
loop_
_entity.id
_entity.type
_entity.pdbx_description
1 polymer ?
#
loop_
_entity_poly.entity_id
_entity_poly.type
_entity_poly.pdbx_seq_one_letter_code
_entity_poly.pdbx_strand_id
1 'polypeptide(L)'
;MNRIIYYLLSLIKSYIKKIGEYFNSKDLEDIFSTYLLLFFIITGLEVYNGGGIFPIRLVTALIFFVLLIYIYIVRVKKMFVNVPNRYKYLMIFWGTFFCFSLFCTILITEVHIILKWFYLISFIFMWYFTLMFVISKWINKWYKYSLLFLFSPIIAFFSWVFLGGLLSLVTDNNYFVSDELLIPITLVFSIIIMNFVIYVSPYNKIDELKVAIYFLLAIFSTISYCFFLSDISTNLIFGYWNDDAEKEIIKQLTDLILKWFTLPYLIGMVCGCFTIELKQRNYKMKGNIQ
;
A
#
# COMPACT_ATOMS: atom_id res chain seq x y z
N MET A 1 0.44 3.81 -51.43
CA MET A 1 0.03 3.47 -50.04
C MET A 1 1.21 3.05 -49.14
N ASN A 2 2.02 2.04 -49.49
CA ASN A 2 3.10 1.55 -48.61
C ASN A 2 4.21 2.56 -48.26
N ARG A 3 4.56 3.50 -49.16
CA ARG A 3 5.56 4.54 -48.88
C ARG A 3 5.11 5.59 -47.85
N ILE A 4 3.81 5.91 -47.83
CA ILE A 4 3.22 6.86 -46.88
C ILE A 4 3.20 6.25 -45.48
N ILE A 5 2.86 4.96 -45.39
CA ILE A 5 2.89 4.20 -44.12
C ILE A 5 4.33 4.09 -43.59
N TYR A 6 5.31 3.81 -44.45
CA TYR A 6 6.73 3.78 -44.04
C TYR A 6 7.24 5.15 -43.58
N TYR A 7 6.81 6.23 -44.23
CA TYR A 7 7.17 7.59 -43.84
C TYR A 7 6.54 7.99 -42.50
N LEU A 8 5.26 7.64 -42.27
CA LEU A 8 4.59 7.81 -40.99
C LEU A 8 5.27 7.00 -39.87
N LEU A 9 5.64 5.74 -40.12
CA LEU A 9 6.39 4.92 -39.16
C LEU A 9 7.78 5.47 -38.87
N SER A 10 8.45 6.04 -39.87
CA SER A 10 9.74 6.73 -39.72
C SER A 10 9.62 7.98 -38.86
N LEU A 11 8.58 8.80 -39.07
CA LEU A 11 8.29 9.99 -38.28
C LEU A 11 7.95 9.62 -36.83
N ILE A 12 7.10 8.61 -36.63
CA ILE A 12 6.76 8.08 -35.30
C ILE A 12 8.03 7.59 -34.61
N LYS A 13 8.89 6.82 -35.29
CA LYS A 13 10.17 6.34 -34.74
C LYS A 13 11.11 7.50 -34.37
N SER A 14 11.21 8.52 -35.20
CA SER A 14 12.04 9.71 -34.92
C SER A 14 11.49 10.53 -33.76
N TYR A 15 10.17 10.68 -33.68
CA TYR A 15 9.49 11.40 -32.61
C TYR A 15 9.65 10.67 -31.27
N ILE A 16 9.44 9.34 -31.26
CA ILE A 16 9.70 8.45 -30.12
C ILE A 16 11.17 8.59 -29.67
N LYS A 17 12.13 8.63 -30.60
CA LYS A 17 13.56 8.78 -30.27
C LYS A 17 13.85 10.14 -29.60
N LYS A 18 13.34 11.25 -30.16
CA LYS A 18 13.51 12.60 -29.58
C LYS A 18 12.84 12.72 -28.21
N ILE A 19 11.67 12.12 -28.05
CA ILE A 19 10.99 12.00 -26.75
C ILE A 19 11.84 11.20 -25.76
N GLY A 20 12.41 10.08 -26.19
CA GLY A 20 13.31 9.26 -25.37
C GLY A 20 14.59 9.99 -24.96
N GLU A 21 15.15 10.83 -25.83
CA GLU A 21 16.32 11.69 -25.53
C GLU A 21 15.97 12.82 -24.55
N TYR A 22 14.84 13.52 -24.76
CA TYR A 22 14.32 14.53 -23.84
C TYR A 22 13.97 13.96 -22.46
N PHE A 23 13.37 12.78 -22.43
CA PHE A 23 13.11 12.06 -21.19
C PHE A 23 14.36 11.44 -20.59
N ASN A 24 15.46 11.30 -21.31
CA ASN A 24 16.74 10.86 -20.75
C ASN A 24 17.44 11.97 -19.95
N SER A 25 17.21 13.24 -20.28
CA SER A 25 17.79 14.40 -19.60
C SER A 25 17.02 14.89 -18.37
N LYS A 26 15.75 14.48 -18.19
CA LYS A 26 14.94 14.86 -17.02
C LYS A 26 14.82 13.75 -15.98
N ASP A 27 14.58 14.14 -14.72
CA ASP A 27 14.29 13.22 -13.64
C ASP A 27 12.90 12.58 -13.82
N LEU A 28 12.79 11.31 -13.44
CA LEU A 28 11.57 10.52 -13.61
C LEU A 28 10.36 11.13 -12.88
N GLU A 29 10.59 11.80 -11.75
CA GLU A 29 9.53 12.49 -10.99
C GLU A 29 8.93 13.66 -11.77
N ASP A 30 9.75 14.45 -12.48
CA ASP A 30 9.28 15.55 -13.31
C ASP A 30 8.48 15.04 -14.50
N ILE A 31 8.89 13.91 -15.06
CA ILE A 31 8.21 13.28 -16.19
C ILE A 31 6.83 12.80 -15.74
N PHE A 32 6.77 11.96 -14.71
CA PHE A 32 5.51 11.42 -14.21
C PHE A 32 4.58 12.50 -13.65
N SER A 33 5.09 13.53 -12.97
CA SER A 33 4.28 14.66 -12.49
C SER A 33 3.73 15.52 -13.63
N THR A 34 4.52 15.79 -14.67
CA THR A 34 4.04 16.49 -15.87
C THR A 34 2.97 15.67 -16.59
N TYR A 35 3.12 14.35 -16.65
CA TYR A 35 2.09 13.46 -17.18
C TYR A 35 0.81 13.50 -16.35
N LEU A 36 0.92 13.43 -15.03
CA LEU A 36 -0.22 13.48 -14.11
C LEU A 36 -0.96 14.83 -14.20
N LEU A 37 -0.22 15.93 -14.40
CA LEU A 37 -0.78 17.28 -14.55
C LEU A 37 -1.44 17.49 -15.92
N LEU A 38 -0.79 17.09 -17.03
CA LEU A 38 -1.41 17.08 -18.36
C LEU A 38 -2.67 16.21 -18.38
N PHE A 39 -2.62 15.09 -17.66
CA PHE A 39 -3.74 14.18 -17.49
C PHE A 39 -4.90 14.81 -16.70
N PHE A 40 -4.63 15.52 -15.60
CA PHE A 40 -5.66 16.28 -14.85
C PHE A 40 -6.30 17.39 -15.69
N ILE A 41 -5.52 18.07 -16.53
CA ILE A 41 -6.04 19.13 -17.41
C ILE A 41 -6.96 18.54 -18.48
N ILE A 42 -6.55 17.44 -19.13
CA ILE A 42 -7.36 16.80 -20.18
C ILE A 42 -8.65 16.21 -19.59
N THR A 43 -8.58 15.56 -18.43
CA THR A 43 -9.76 15.06 -17.71
C THR A 43 -10.71 16.17 -17.29
N GLY A 44 -10.19 17.25 -16.69
CA GLY A 44 -11.01 18.40 -16.29
C GLY A 44 -11.75 19.04 -17.47
N LEU A 45 -11.06 19.19 -18.62
CA LEU A 45 -11.66 19.72 -19.86
C LEU A 45 -12.71 18.77 -20.46
N GLU A 46 -12.52 17.46 -20.37
CA GLU A 46 -13.48 16.47 -20.89
C GLU A 46 -14.74 16.31 -20.04
N VAL A 47 -14.61 16.38 -18.70
CA VAL A 47 -15.77 16.39 -17.79
C VAL A 47 -16.59 17.65 -18.00
N TYR A 48 -15.93 18.78 -18.24
CA TYR A 48 -16.59 20.06 -18.53
C TYR A 48 -17.37 20.07 -19.86
N ASN A 49 -16.87 19.38 -20.89
CA ASN A 49 -17.43 19.42 -22.25
C ASN A 49 -18.54 18.38 -22.56
N GLY A 50 -19.09 17.69 -21.55
CA GLY A 50 -20.34 16.95 -21.72
C GLY A 50 -20.31 15.71 -22.62
N GLY A 51 -19.19 14.98 -22.68
CA GLY A 51 -19.24 13.56 -23.08
C GLY A 51 -19.19 13.19 -24.57
N GLY A 52 -19.10 14.16 -25.48
CA GLY A 52 -19.40 13.94 -26.90
C GLY A 52 -18.42 13.16 -27.79
N ILE A 53 -17.25 12.68 -27.32
CA ILE A 53 -16.23 12.14 -28.25
C ILE A 53 -15.51 10.87 -27.74
N PHE A 54 -16.23 9.75 -27.77
CA PHE A 54 -15.71 8.39 -27.49
C PHE A 54 -14.42 7.99 -28.27
N PRO A 55 -14.25 8.29 -29.58
CA PRO A 55 -13.04 7.88 -30.29
C PRO A 55 -11.80 8.68 -29.89
N ILE A 56 -11.93 9.96 -29.51
CA ILE A 56 -10.80 10.76 -29.04
C ILE A 56 -10.33 10.25 -27.67
N ARG A 57 -11.26 9.87 -26.78
CA ARG A 57 -10.99 9.26 -25.47
C ARG A 57 -10.17 7.97 -25.55
N LEU A 58 -10.50 7.11 -26.51
CA LEU A 58 -9.83 5.84 -26.70
C LEU A 58 -8.43 6.05 -27.31
N VAL A 59 -8.29 7.01 -28.23
CA VAL A 59 -7.01 7.39 -28.83
C VAL A 59 -6.09 8.05 -27.80
N THR A 60 -6.60 8.97 -26.96
CA THR A 60 -5.81 9.57 -25.87
C THR A 60 -5.37 8.49 -24.88
N ALA A 61 -6.29 7.63 -24.42
CA ALA A 61 -5.94 6.52 -23.52
C ALA A 61 -4.87 5.58 -24.11
N LEU A 62 -4.96 5.22 -25.39
CA LEU A 62 -3.95 4.41 -26.08
C LEU A 62 -2.59 5.10 -26.18
N ILE A 63 -2.57 6.40 -26.50
CA ILE A 63 -1.33 7.19 -26.57
C ILE A 63 -0.65 7.22 -25.19
N PHE A 64 -1.41 7.46 -24.11
CA PHE A 64 -0.89 7.43 -22.74
C PHE A 64 -0.38 6.02 -22.35
N PHE A 65 -1.09 4.96 -22.72
CA PHE A 65 -0.68 3.58 -22.44
C PHE A 65 0.64 3.21 -23.14
N VAL A 66 0.77 3.56 -24.43
CA VAL A 66 2.00 3.32 -25.21
C VAL A 66 3.18 4.11 -24.64
N LEU A 67 2.95 5.35 -24.19
CA LEU A 67 3.97 6.17 -23.54
C LEU A 67 4.39 5.60 -22.18
N LEU A 68 3.46 5.11 -21.37
CA LEU A 68 3.74 4.42 -20.11
C LEU A 68 4.63 3.19 -20.30
N ILE A 69 4.29 2.35 -21.28
CA ILE A 69 5.08 1.16 -21.63
C ILE A 69 6.46 1.56 -22.17
N TYR A 70 6.53 2.59 -23.01
CA TYR A 70 7.80 3.07 -23.55
C TYR A 70 8.73 3.60 -22.45
N ILE A 71 8.21 4.40 -21.52
CA ILE A 71 8.98 4.91 -20.37
C ILE A 71 9.49 3.74 -19.51
N TYR A 72 8.65 2.72 -19.28
CA TYR A 72 9.04 1.50 -18.58
C TYR A 72 10.22 0.82 -19.31
N ILE A 73 10.06 0.47 -20.59
CA ILE A 73 11.07 -0.25 -21.40
C ILE A 73 12.40 0.51 -21.45
N VAL A 74 12.38 1.82 -21.70
CA VAL A 74 13.60 2.63 -21.84
C VAL A 74 14.36 2.75 -20.52
N ARG A 75 13.66 2.77 -19.38
CA ARG A 75 14.27 3.00 -18.06
C ARG A 75 14.44 1.73 -17.22
N VAL A 76 13.95 0.56 -17.65
CA VAL A 76 14.18 -0.75 -16.99
C VAL A 76 15.66 -0.95 -16.65
N LYS A 77 16.59 -0.60 -17.56
CA LYS A 77 18.03 -0.72 -17.30
C LYS A 77 18.53 0.15 -16.14
N LYS A 78 17.97 1.36 -15.96
CA LYS A 78 18.30 2.27 -14.84
C LYS A 78 17.62 1.86 -13.53
N MET A 79 16.54 1.07 -13.57
CA MET A 79 15.84 0.58 -12.37
C MET A 79 16.67 -0.43 -11.57
N PHE A 80 17.63 -1.13 -12.18
CA PHE A 80 18.42 -2.17 -11.52
C PHE A 80 19.75 -1.69 -10.92
N VAL A 81 20.05 -0.39 -10.98
CA VAL A 81 21.33 0.15 -10.51
C VAL A 81 21.40 0.23 -8.98
N ASN A 82 20.29 0.51 -8.29
CA ASN A 82 20.22 0.58 -6.83
C ASN A 82 18.87 0.08 -6.29
N VAL A 83 18.88 -0.75 -5.24
CA VAL A 83 17.69 -1.39 -4.66
C VAL A 83 16.60 -0.38 -4.22
N PRO A 84 16.91 0.72 -3.51
CA PRO A 84 15.87 1.68 -3.11
C PRO A 84 15.26 2.42 -4.31
N ASN A 85 16.08 2.74 -5.31
CA ASN A 85 15.62 3.42 -6.52
C ASN A 85 14.73 2.50 -7.37
N ARG A 86 15.00 1.19 -7.37
CA ARG A 86 14.12 0.19 -8.00
C ARG A 86 12.69 0.27 -7.47
N TYR A 87 12.52 0.26 -6.15
CA TYR A 87 11.20 0.34 -5.52
C TYR A 87 10.54 1.68 -5.77
N LYS A 88 11.30 2.79 -5.73
CA LYS A 88 10.79 4.13 -6.09
C LYS A 88 10.19 4.13 -7.50
N TYR A 89 10.89 3.60 -8.49
CA TYR A 89 10.42 3.60 -9.87
C TYR A 89 9.24 2.66 -10.09
N LEU A 90 9.23 1.49 -9.46
CA LEU A 90 8.10 0.56 -9.53
C LEU A 90 6.86 1.15 -8.85
N MET A 91 7.02 1.83 -7.71
CA MET A 91 5.95 2.56 -7.04
C MET A 91 5.32 3.60 -7.97
N ILE A 92 6.14 4.45 -8.60
CA ILE A 92 5.64 5.50 -9.50
C ILE A 92 4.98 4.89 -10.75
N PHE A 93 5.56 3.83 -11.31
CA PHE A 93 4.98 3.12 -12.45
C PHE A 93 3.59 2.55 -12.11
N TRP A 94 3.46 1.81 -11.01
CA TRP A 94 2.18 1.23 -10.63
C TRP A 94 1.17 2.28 -10.17
N GLY A 95 1.61 3.38 -9.54
CA GLY A 95 0.73 4.49 -9.19
C GLY A 95 0.17 5.22 -10.41
N THR A 96 1.01 5.49 -11.41
CA THR A 96 0.55 6.08 -12.68
C THR A 96 -0.36 5.14 -13.46
N PHE A 97 -0.09 3.83 -13.41
CA PHE A 97 -0.94 2.82 -14.00
C PHE A 97 -2.30 2.69 -13.28
N PHE A 98 -2.31 2.82 -11.95
CA PHE A 98 -3.53 2.89 -11.14
C PHE A 98 -4.38 4.11 -11.53
N CYS A 99 -3.80 5.31 -11.60
CA CYS A 99 -4.50 6.52 -12.04
C CYS A 99 -5.07 6.37 -13.46
N PHE A 100 -4.29 5.77 -14.37
CA PHE A 100 -4.74 5.48 -15.73
C PHE A 100 -5.93 4.51 -15.74
N SER A 101 -5.87 3.44 -14.94
CA SER A 101 -6.94 2.46 -14.86
C SER A 101 -8.24 3.03 -14.30
N LEU A 102 -8.18 3.88 -13.26
CA LEU A 102 -9.34 4.61 -12.74
C LEU A 102 -9.97 5.51 -13.83
N PHE A 103 -9.16 6.17 -14.64
CA PHE A 103 -9.68 6.97 -15.74
C PHE A 103 -10.35 6.14 -16.84
N CYS A 104 -9.78 5.00 -17.22
CA CYS A 104 -10.44 4.08 -18.13
C CYS A 104 -11.82 3.65 -17.61
N THR A 105 -11.97 3.48 -16.29
CA THR A 105 -13.28 3.19 -15.70
C THR A 105 -14.27 4.35 -15.74
N ILE A 106 -13.80 5.60 -15.69
CA ILE A 106 -14.65 6.79 -15.83
C ILE A 106 -15.11 6.98 -17.28
N LEU A 107 -14.22 6.70 -18.25
CA LEU A 107 -14.49 6.92 -19.66
C LEU A 107 -15.39 5.85 -20.30
N ILE A 108 -15.26 4.60 -19.87
CA ILE A 108 -15.98 3.45 -20.43
C ILE A 108 -17.13 3.15 -19.47
N THR A 109 -18.32 3.69 -19.74
CA THR A 109 -19.49 3.54 -18.86
C THR A 109 -19.92 2.09 -18.65
N GLU A 110 -19.64 1.20 -19.61
CA GLU A 110 -19.72 -0.25 -19.43
C GLU A 110 -18.33 -0.81 -19.09
N VAL A 111 -17.89 -0.59 -17.84
CA VAL A 111 -16.62 -1.13 -17.38
C VAL A 111 -16.71 -2.65 -17.33
N HIS A 112 -16.13 -3.32 -18.34
CA HIS A 112 -15.93 -4.76 -18.30
C HIS A 112 -15.24 -5.15 -16.99
N ILE A 113 -15.69 -6.24 -16.35
CA ILE A 113 -15.17 -6.75 -15.08
C ILE A 113 -13.64 -6.86 -15.05
N ILE A 114 -13.02 -7.12 -16.21
CA ILE A 114 -11.56 -7.18 -16.40
C ILE A 114 -10.88 -5.84 -16.05
N LEU A 115 -11.43 -4.71 -16.51
CA LEU A 115 -10.93 -3.37 -16.17
C LEU A 115 -11.09 -3.10 -14.66
N LYS A 116 -12.18 -3.60 -14.05
CA LYS A 116 -12.40 -3.48 -12.61
C LYS A 116 -11.30 -4.18 -11.79
N TRP A 117 -10.98 -5.42 -12.15
CA TRP A 117 -9.87 -6.15 -11.52
C TRP A 117 -8.50 -5.52 -11.77
N PHE A 118 -8.32 -4.88 -12.92
CA PHE A 118 -7.06 -4.29 -13.31
C PHE A 118 -6.65 -3.10 -12.45
N TYR A 119 -7.60 -2.21 -12.09
CA TYR A 119 -7.29 -1.12 -11.18
C TYR A 119 -6.98 -1.63 -9.76
N LEU A 120 -7.70 -2.67 -9.30
CA LEU A 120 -7.46 -3.28 -7.99
C LEU A 120 -6.04 -3.85 -7.89
N ILE A 121 -5.63 -4.62 -8.90
CA ILE A 121 -4.27 -5.17 -9.00
C ILE A 121 -3.23 -4.04 -9.01
N SER A 122 -3.48 -2.98 -9.78
CA SER A 122 -2.58 -1.83 -9.87
C SER A 122 -2.39 -1.11 -8.54
N PHE A 123 -3.48 -0.95 -7.77
CA PHE A 123 -3.45 -0.40 -6.43
C PHE A 123 -2.62 -1.27 -5.48
N ILE A 124 -2.85 -2.60 -5.48
CA ILE A 124 -2.12 -3.54 -4.61
C ILE A 124 -0.61 -3.47 -4.89
N PHE A 125 -0.20 -3.46 -6.17
CA PHE A 125 1.21 -3.33 -6.52
C PHE A 125 1.79 -1.97 -6.13
N MET A 126 1.06 -0.87 -6.39
CA MET A 126 1.48 0.46 -5.96
C MET A 126 1.74 0.48 -4.45
N TRP A 127 0.77 0.00 -3.65
CA TRP A 127 0.87 -0.04 -2.20
C TRP A 127 2.03 -0.92 -1.72
N TYR A 128 2.20 -2.11 -2.31
CA TYR A 128 3.33 -3.00 -2.06
C TYR A 128 4.68 -2.30 -2.28
N PHE A 129 4.86 -1.65 -3.43
CA PHE A 129 6.12 -1.00 -3.77
C PHE A 129 6.37 0.27 -2.94
N THR A 130 5.31 0.99 -2.54
CA THR A 130 5.41 2.11 -1.59
C THR A 130 5.98 1.63 -0.26
N LEU A 131 5.42 0.57 0.33
CA LEU A 131 5.92 0.01 1.58
C LEU A 131 7.39 -0.42 1.46
N MET A 132 7.74 -1.09 0.36
CA MET A 132 9.12 -1.50 0.11
C MET A 132 10.09 -0.35 -0.04
N PHE A 133 9.67 0.73 -0.70
CA PHE A 133 10.46 1.95 -0.81
C PHE A 133 10.68 2.59 0.57
N VAL A 134 9.63 2.72 1.38
CA VAL A 134 9.71 3.28 2.73
C VAL A 134 10.65 2.45 3.62
N ILE A 135 10.47 1.13 3.66
CA ILE A 135 11.31 0.23 4.47
C ILE A 135 12.78 0.27 4.03
N SER A 136 13.03 0.25 2.72
CA SER A 136 14.40 0.22 2.20
C SER A 136 15.15 1.53 2.43
N LYS A 137 14.49 2.68 2.26
CA LYS A 137 15.14 4.00 2.32
C LYS A 137 15.10 4.65 3.70
N TRP A 138 13.99 4.54 4.43
CA TRP A 138 13.75 5.36 5.64
C TRP A 138 13.95 4.57 6.93
N ILE A 139 13.67 3.26 6.92
CA ILE A 139 13.63 2.42 8.11
C ILE A 139 14.90 1.57 8.21
N ASN A 140 15.89 2.09 8.94
CA ASN A 140 17.20 1.45 9.09
C ASN A 140 17.55 1.08 10.54
N LYS A 141 16.69 1.42 11.50
CA LYS A 141 16.93 1.28 12.93
C LYS A 141 15.68 0.75 13.63
N TRP A 142 15.87 0.00 14.72
CA TRP A 142 14.80 -0.66 15.47
C TRP A 142 13.68 0.30 15.89
N TYR A 143 14.01 1.51 16.38
CA TYR A 143 13.00 2.47 16.83
C TYR A 143 12.07 2.94 15.70
N LYS A 144 12.57 3.00 14.45
CA LYS A 144 11.75 3.32 13.28
C LYS A 144 10.82 2.16 12.90
N TYR A 145 11.29 0.93 13.08
CA TYR A 145 10.43 -0.26 12.94
C TYR A 145 9.35 -0.28 14.02
N SER A 146 9.70 0.02 15.28
CA SER A 146 8.74 0.12 16.38
C SER A 146 7.68 1.19 16.10
N LEU A 147 8.08 2.36 15.61
CA LEU A 147 7.13 3.41 15.18
C LEU A 147 6.23 2.93 14.04
N LEU A 148 6.78 2.31 12.99
CA LEU A 148 5.99 1.79 11.88
C LEU A 148 4.95 0.77 12.36
N PHE A 149 5.35 -0.15 13.23
CA PHE A 149 4.43 -1.14 13.79
C PHE A 149 3.38 -0.51 14.68
N LEU A 150 3.74 0.46 15.51
CA LEU A 150 2.78 1.21 16.33
C LEU A 150 1.74 1.94 15.45
N PHE A 151 2.16 2.56 14.35
CA PHE A 151 1.25 3.19 13.39
C PHE A 151 0.54 2.21 12.44
N SER A 152 0.81 0.90 12.53
CA SER A 152 0.23 -0.08 11.60
C SER A 152 -1.30 -0.14 11.59
N PRO A 153 -2.06 0.05 12.68
CA PRO A 153 -3.52 0.09 12.61
C PRO A 153 -4.04 1.32 11.87
N ILE A 154 -3.38 2.47 11.99
CA ILE A 154 -3.75 3.68 11.24
C ILE A 154 -3.49 3.46 9.74
N ILE A 155 -2.32 2.88 9.40
CA ILE A 155 -2.01 2.51 8.02
C ILE A 155 -3.03 1.48 7.50
N ALA A 156 -3.38 0.49 8.32
CA ALA A 156 -4.35 -0.54 8.00
C ALA A 156 -5.74 0.03 7.74
N PHE A 157 -6.19 0.96 8.58
CA PHE A 157 -7.47 1.65 8.46
C PHE A 157 -7.56 2.38 7.13
N PHE A 158 -6.61 3.26 6.84
CA PHE A 158 -6.62 3.99 5.57
C PHE A 158 -6.51 3.04 4.38
N SER A 159 -5.63 2.05 4.46
CA SER A 159 -5.47 1.06 3.39
C SER A 159 -6.76 0.27 3.15
N TRP A 160 -7.50 -0.08 4.20
CA TRP A 160 -8.79 -0.76 4.09
C TRP A 160 -9.89 0.15 3.56
N VAL A 161 -9.98 1.41 3.99
CA VAL A 161 -10.97 2.36 3.44
C VAL A 161 -10.83 2.46 1.92
N PHE A 162 -9.60 2.56 1.41
CA PHE A 162 -9.35 2.54 -0.02
C PHE A 162 -9.63 1.17 -0.65
N LEU A 163 -9.08 0.08 -0.10
CA LEU A 163 -9.20 -1.26 -0.69
C LEU A 163 -10.62 -1.81 -0.63
N GLY A 164 -11.34 -1.59 0.47
CA GLY A 164 -12.75 -1.93 0.66
C GLY A 164 -13.67 -1.13 -0.26
N GLY A 165 -13.41 0.17 -0.43
CA GLY A 165 -14.10 0.98 -1.45
C GLY A 165 -13.86 0.46 -2.86
N LEU A 166 -12.62 0.12 -3.20
CA LEU A 166 -12.29 -0.49 -4.49
C LEU A 166 -12.97 -1.86 -4.69
N LEU A 167 -12.95 -2.73 -3.67
CA LEU A 167 -13.59 -4.05 -3.71
C LEU A 167 -15.11 -3.92 -3.87
N SER A 168 -15.73 -2.97 -3.18
CA SER A 168 -17.15 -2.68 -3.31
C SER A 168 -17.51 -2.31 -4.74
N LEU A 169 -16.69 -1.47 -5.39
CA LEU A 169 -16.86 -1.11 -6.81
C LEU A 169 -16.62 -2.30 -7.76
N VAL A 170 -15.68 -3.21 -7.45
CA VAL A 170 -15.42 -4.40 -8.27
C VAL A 170 -16.57 -5.38 -8.21
N THR A 171 -17.07 -5.63 -6.99
CA THR A 171 -18.02 -6.71 -6.67
C THR A 171 -19.47 -6.26 -6.62
N ASP A 172 -19.71 -4.95 -6.75
CA ASP A 172 -21.01 -4.29 -6.60
C ASP A 172 -21.69 -4.65 -5.25
N ASN A 173 -20.88 -4.85 -4.20
CA ASN A 173 -21.32 -5.22 -2.86
C ASN A 173 -20.88 -4.18 -1.83
N ASN A 174 -21.84 -3.55 -1.15
CA ASN A 174 -21.58 -2.52 -0.15
C ASN A 174 -21.11 -3.07 1.20
N TYR A 175 -21.14 -4.39 1.39
CA TYR A 175 -20.66 -5.04 2.61
C TYR A 175 -19.21 -4.68 2.93
N PHE A 176 -18.35 -4.48 1.91
CA PHE A 176 -16.94 -4.13 2.10
C PHE A 176 -16.70 -2.73 2.69
N VAL A 177 -17.72 -1.87 2.71
CA VAL A 177 -17.66 -0.49 3.22
C VAL A 177 -18.51 -0.32 4.48
N SER A 178 -19.08 -1.41 5.03
CA SER A 178 -19.91 -1.32 6.22
C SER A 178 -19.10 -0.96 7.46
N ASP A 179 -19.69 -0.16 8.34
CA ASP A 179 -19.08 0.23 9.62
C ASP A 179 -18.80 -0.99 10.51
N GLU A 180 -19.63 -2.03 10.40
CA GLU A 180 -19.48 -3.30 11.13
C GLU A 180 -18.16 -4.02 10.82
N LEU A 181 -17.68 -3.93 9.57
CA LEU A 181 -16.45 -4.60 9.14
C LEU A 181 -15.19 -3.75 9.32
N LEU A 182 -15.36 -2.42 9.43
CA LEU A 182 -14.26 -1.46 9.44
C LEU A 182 -13.23 -1.78 10.53
N ILE A 183 -13.69 -1.96 11.77
CA ILE A 183 -12.84 -2.24 12.94
C ILE A 183 -12.18 -3.64 12.84
N PRO A 184 -12.93 -4.75 12.70
CA PRO A 184 -12.33 -6.09 12.69
C PRO A 184 -11.37 -6.28 11.51
N ILE A 185 -11.67 -5.73 10.33
CA ILE A 185 -10.77 -5.84 9.19
C ILE A 185 -9.52 -4.97 9.40
N THR A 186 -9.65 -3.76 9.95
CA THR A 186 -8.49 -2.93 10.29
C THR A 186 -7.53 -3.69 11.22
N LEU A 187 -8.05 -4.44 12.19
CA LEU A 187 -7.21 -5.27 13.06
C LEU A 187 -6.49 -6.39 12.30
N VAL A 188 -7.23 -7.20 11.55
CA VAL A 188 -6.64 -8.29 10.76
C VAL A 188 -5.60 -7.76 9.80
N PHE A 189 -5.90 -6.64 9.15
CA PHE A 189 -5.01 -6.00 8.18
C PHE A 189 -3.78 -5.38 8.86
N SER A 190 -3.88 -4.89 10.10
CA SER A 190 -2.71 -4.46 10.89
C SER A 190 -1.76 -5.62 11.17
N ILE A 191 -2.28 -6.79 11.56
CA ILE A 191 -1.50 -8.02 11.78
C ILE A 191 -0.81 -8.44 10.49
N ILE A 192 -1.53 -8.42 9.37
CA ILE A 192 -0.98 -8.73 8.04
C ILE A 192 0.13 -7.75 7.69
N ILE A 193 -0.07 -6.44 7.84
CA ILE A 193 0.94 -5.42 7.54
C ILE A 193 2.20 -5.63 8.39
N MET A 194 2.06 -5.84 9.69
CA MET A 194 3.21 -6.06 10.58
C MET A 194 4.05 -7.27 10.12
N ASN A 195 3.39 -8.41 9.87
CA ASN A 195 4.07 -9.64 9.43
C ASN A 195 4.64 -9.52 8.02
N PHE A 196 3.94 -8.83 7.13
CA PHE A 196 4.40 -8.55 5.79
C PHE A 196 5.67 -7.69 5.79
N VAL A 197 5.73 -6.62 6.59
CA VAL A 197 6.92 -5.77 6.75
C VAL A 197 8.13 -6.60 7.22
N ILE A 198 7.92 -7.52 8.16
CA ILE A 198 8.96 -8.44 8.65
C ILE A 198 9.42 -9.37 7.53
N TYR A 199 8.47 -9.95 6.79
CA TYR A 199 8.74 -10.88 5.71
C TYR A 199 9.57 -10.23 4.60
N VAL A 200 9.23 -9.03 4.14
CA VAL A 200 9.93 -8.41 2.99
C VAL A 200 11.19 -7.60 3.36
N SER A 201 11.40 -7.27 4.64
CA SER A 201 12.63 -6.56 5.05
C SER A 201 13.91 -7.33 4.65
N PRO A 202 15.04 -6.68 4.35
CA PRO A 202 16.25 -7.40 3.97
C PRO A 202 16.88 -8.14 5.17
N TYR A 203 17.61 -9.23 4.91
CA TYR A 203 18.17 -10.12 5.96
C TYR A 203 19.12 -9.37 6.91
N ASN A 204 19.91 -8.43 6.38
CA ASN A 204 20.83 -7.60 7.16
C ASN A 204 20.13 -6.67 8.19
N LYS A 205 18.81 -6.55 8.16
CA LYS A 205 18.02 -5.77 9.13
C LYS A 205 17.26 -6.64 10.14
N ILE A 206 17.46 -7.97 10.15
CA ILE A 206 16.70 -8.86 11.04
C ILE A 206 16.97 -8.58 12.52
N ASP A 207 18.21 -8.23 12.90
CA ASP A 207 18.51 -7.95 14.31
C ASP A 207 17.79 -6.69 14.81
N GLU A 208 17.73 -5.64 13.98
CA GLU A 208 16.95 -4.42 14.26
C GLU A 208 15.44 -4.73 14.36
N LEU A 209 14.93 -5.63 13.51
CA LEU A 209 13.54 -6.11 13.58
C LEU A 209 13.26 -6.88 14.88
N LYS A 210 14.16 -7.76 15.31
CA LYS A 210 14.02 -8.52 16.55
C LYS A 210 13.89 -7.58 17.75
N VAL A 211 14.78 -6.59 17.85
CA VAL A 211 14.73 -5.58 18.92
C VAL A 211 13.40 -4.82 18.88
N ALA A 212 12.95 -4.40 17.70
CA ALA A 212 11.69 -3.67 17.56
C ALA A 212 10.47 -4.49 18.00
N ILE A 213 10.42 -5.77 17.64
CA ILE A 213 9.33 -6.68 18.03
C ILE A 213 9.37 -6.95 19.53
N TYR A 214 10.53 -7.28 20.10
CA TYR A 214 10.64 -7.55 21.53
C TYR A 214 10.32 -6.32 22.37
N PHE A 215 10.71 -5.13 21.92
CA PHE A 215 10.34 -3.87 22.56
C PHE A 215 8.82 -3.68 22.60
N LEU A 216 8.13 -3.87 21.47
CA LEU A 216 6.66 -3.73 21.44
C LEU A 216 5.96 -4.84 22.21
N LEU A 217 6.47 -6.07 22.16
CA LEU A 217 5.94 -7.18 22.95
C LEU A 217 6.05 -6.85 24.45
N ALA A 218 7.20 -6.32 24.91
CA ALA A 218 7.38 -5.87 26.29
C ALA A 218 6.41 -4.75 26.68
N ILE A 219 6.23 -3.74 25.83
CA ILE A 219 5.27 -2.65 26.07
C ILE A 219 3.86 -3.18 26.20
N PHE A 220 3.35 -3.89 25.19
CA PHE A 220 1.95 -4.31 25.18
C PHE A 220 1.64 -5.39 26.20
N SER A 221 2.61 -6.25 26.55
CA SER A 221 2.46 -7.19 27.67
C SER A 221 2.44 -6.47 29.01
N THR A 222 3.26 -5.43 29.20
CA THR A 222 3.26 -4.62 30.42
C THR A 222 1.95 -3.84 30.53
N ILE A 223 1.48 -3.23 29.44
CA ILE A 223 0.16 -2.57 29.41
C ILE A 223 -0.94 -3.58 29.78
N SER A 224 -0.94 -4.76 29.16
CA SER A 224 -1.92 -5.81 29.45
C SER A 224 -1.86 -6.25 30.92
N TYR A 225 -0.65 -6.36 31.49
CA TYR A 225 -0.47 -6.71 32.89
C TYR A 225 -0.90 -5.60 33.85
N CYS A 226 -0.60 -4.33 33.54
CA CYS A 226 -1.05 -3.18 34.31
C CYS A 226 -2.57 -3.07 34.33
N PHE A 227 -3.26 -3.32 33.20
CA PHE A 227 -4.72 -3.36 33.19
C PHE A 227 -5.28 -4.55 33.97
N PHE A 228 -4.67 -5.73 33.86
CA PHE A 228 -5.08 -6.90 34.66
C PHE A 228 -4.93 -6.65 36.18
N LEU A 229 -3.81 -6.06 36.59
CA LEU A 229 -3.61 -5.64 37.99
C LEU A 229 -4.59 -4.53 38.39
N SER A 230 -4.85 -3.58 37.49
CA SER A 230 -5.87 -2.55 37.70
C SER A 230 -7.22 -3.19 37.96
N ASP A 231 -7.68 -4.12 37.12
CA ASP A 231 -8.96 -4.84 37.30
C ASP A 231 -9.03 -5.62 38.62
N ILE A 232 -7.95 -6.25 39.05
CA ILE A 232 -7.90 -6.92 40.36
C ILE A 232 -7.99 -5.89 41.49
N SER A 233 -7.22 -4.81 41.41
CA SER A 233 -7.19 -3.76 42.43
C SER A 233 -8.50 -2.98 42.50
N THR A 234 -9.15 -2.70 41.37
CA THR A 234 -10.47 -2.07 41.31
C THR A 234 -11.51 -3.03 41.89
N ASN A 235 -11.50 -4.32 41.59
CA ASN A 235 -12.41 -5.27 42.24
C ASN A 235 -12.22 -5.33 43.77
N LEU A 236 -11.01 -5.11 44.28
CA LEU A 236 -10.71 -5.06 45.72
C LEU A 236 -11.10 -3.72 46.38
N ILE A 237 -10.90 -2.60 45.70
CA ILE A 237 -11.18 -1.24 46.20
C ILE A 237 -12.67 -0.89 46.05
N PHE A 238 -13.33 -1.38 45.00
CA PHE A 238 -14.72 -1.07 44.66
C PHE A 238 -15.75 -1.87 45.47
N GLY A 239 -15.33 -2.60 46.52
CA GLY A 239 -16.25 -3.05 47.57
C GLY A 239 -16.92 -1.88 48.33
N TYR A 240 -16.50 -0.64 48.07
CA TYR A 240 -16.95 0.59 48.73
C TYR A 240 -17.59 1.64 47.78
N TRP A 241 -17.78 1.33 46.49
CA TRP A 241 -18.47 2.22 45.54
C TRP A 241 -19.92 1.77 45.31
N ASN A 242 -20.87 2.71 45.43
CA ASN A 242 -22.30 2.45 45.41
C ASN A 242 -22.96 2.57 44.02
N ASP A 243 -22.22 2.96 42.98
CA ASP A 243 -22.78 3.19 41.65
C ASP A 243 -22.32 2.12 40.65
N ASP A 244 -23.11 1.06 40.53
CA ASP A 244 -22.81 -0.11 39.70
C ASP A 244 -22.78 0.22 38.19
N ALA A 245 -23.50 1.27 37.76
CA ALA A 245 -23.60 1.66 36.36
C ALA A 245 -22.31 2.27 35.81
N GLU A 246 -21.68 3.19 36.56
CA GLU A 246 -20.41 3.82 36.15
C GLU A 246 -19.26 2.80 36.14
N LYS A 247 -19.28 1.85 37.09
CA LYS A 247 -18.32 0.75 37.17
C LYS A 247 -18.39 -0.15 35.94
N GLU A 248 -19.59 -0.46 35.46
CA GLU A 248 -19.77 -1.31 34.29
C GLU A 248 -19.29 -0.61 33.02
N ILE A 249 -19.52 0.70 32.88
CA ILE A 249 -19.05 1.50 31.74
C ILE A 249 -17.51 1.53 31.69
N ILE A 250 -16.84 1.80 32.81
CA ILE A 250 -15.36 1.82 32.88
C ILE A 250 -14.78 0.45 32.55
N LYS A 251 -15.39 -0.63 33.05
CA LYS A 251 -14.98 -1.99 32.77
C LYS A 251 -15.14 -2.33 31.29
N GLN A 252 -16.29 -2.00 30.70
CA GLN A 252 -16.53 -2.22 29.26
C GLN A 252 -15.54 -1.44 28.39
N LEU A 253 -15.25 -0.19 28.74
CA LEU A 253 -14.29 0.64 28.02
C LEU A 253 -12.85 0.10 28.13
N THR A 254 -12.47 -0.39 29.31
CA THR A 254 -11.16 -1.01 29.57
C THR A 254 -11.02 -2.32 28.79
N ASP A 255 -12.06 -3.17 28.81
CA ASP A 255 -12.15 -4.41 28.04
C ASP A 255 -12.03 -4.14 26.53
N LEU A 256 -12.68 -3.06 26.05
CA LEU A 256 -12.62 -2.65 24.66
C LEU A 256 -11.21 -2.20 24.29
N ILE A 257 -10.57 -1.36 25.11
CA ILE A 257 -9.18 -0.93 24.88
C ILE A 257 -8.23 -2.13 24.89
N LEU A 258 -8.34 -3.04 25.86
CA LEU A 258 -7.49 -4.24 25.91
C LEU A 258 -7.68 -5.13 24.68
N LYS A 259 -8.92 -5.52 24.38
CA LYS A 259 -9.23 -6.46 23.29
C LYS A 259 -8.92 -5.88 21.92
N TRP A 260 -9.21 -4.60 21.69
CA TRP A 260 -9.09 -4.00 20.36
C TRP A 260 -7.75 -3.32 20.15
N PHE A 261 -7.09 -2.82 21.19
CA PHE A 261 -5.80 -2.15 21.05
C PHE A 261 -4.64 -3.10 21.33
N THR A 262 -4.62 -3.81 22.46
CA THR A 262 -3.42 -4.57 22.87
C THR A 262 -3.30 -5.95 22.22
N LEU A 263 -4.42 -6.67 22.09
CA LEU A 263 -4.45 -8.03 21.55
C LEU A 263 -3.89 -8.12 20.12
N PRO A 264 -4.24 -7.22 19.18
CA PRO A 264 -3.78 -7.32 17.79
C PRO A 264 -2.28 -7.08 17.66
N TYR A 265 -1.70 -6.20 18.49
CA TYR A 265 -0.25 -6.04 18.56
C TYR A 265 0.41 -7.28 19.14
N LEU A 266 -0.12 -7.85 20.23
CA LEU A 266 0.46 -9.08 20.82
C LEU A 266 0.44 -10.23 19.81
N ILE A 267 -0.70 -10.49 19.17
CA ILE A 267 -0.83 -11.51 18.11
C ILE A 267 0.13 -11.19 16.95
N GLY A 268 0.13 -9.95 16.48
CA GLY A 268 1.01 -9.50 15.39
C GLY A 268 2.49 -9.70 15.70
N MET A 269 2.93 -9.38 16.92
CA MET A 269 4.31 -9.53 17.37
C MET A 269 4.71 -11.00 17.54
N VAL A 270 3.83 -11.83 18.11
CA VAL A 270 4.07 -13.27 18.26
C VAL A 270 4.20 -13.94 16.89
N CYS A 271 3.26 -13.68 15.97
CA CYS A 271 3.38 -14.12 14.57
C CYS A 271 4.66 -13.56 13.92
N GLY A 272 5.04 -12.32 14.26
CA GLY A 272 6.25 -11.68 13.79
C GLY A 272 7.52 -12.43 14.20
N CYS A 273 7.59 -12.90 15.45
CA CYS A 273 8.68 -13.75 15.94
C CYS A 273 8.81 -15.04 15.11
N PHE A 274 7.69 -15.72 14.83
CA PHE A 274 7.70 -16.91 13.97
C PHE A 274 8.14 -16.59 12.54
N THR A 275 7.68 -15.47 11.99
CA THR A 275 8.06 -15.01 10.63
C THR A 275 9.56 -14.73 10.55
N ILE A 276 10.16 -14.12 11.58
CA ILE A 276 11.61 -13.93 11.66
C ILE A 276 12.33 -15.29 11.68
N GLU A 277 11.90 -16.21 12.53
CA GLU A 277 12.54 -17.51 12.67
C GLU A 277 12.48 -18.33 11.37
N LEU A 278 11.31 -18.39 10.73
CA LEU A 278 11.12 -19.04 9.43
C LEU A 278 12.06 -18.45 8.36
N LYS A 279 12.15 -17.12 8.33
CA LYS A 279 13.03 -16.42 7.38
C LYS A 279 14.51 -16.69 7.65
N GLN A 280 14.92 -16.74 8.92
CA GLN A 280 16.29 -17.08 9.29
C GLN A 280 16.64 -18.51 8.88
N ARG A 281 15.74 -19.47 9.11
CA ARG A 281 15.92 -20.86 8.68
C ARG A 281 16.02 -20.99 7.17
N ASN A 282 15.12 -20.34 6.43
CA ASN A 282 15.12 -20.35 4.96
C ASN A 282 16.42 -19.75 4.39
N TYR A 283 16.98 -18.72 5.02
CA TYR A 283 18.25 -18.15 4.58
C TYR A 283 19.43 -19.11 4.84
N LYS A 284 19.48 -19.74 6.02
CA LYS A 284 20.51 -20.75 6.35
C LYS A 284 20.47 -21.95 5.40
N MET A 285 19.28 -22.44 5.04
CA MET A 285 19.13 -23.53 4.08
C MET A 285 19.65 -23.15 2.69
N LYS A 286 19.42 -21.92 2.22
CA LYS A 286 19.98 -21.44 0.94
C LYS A 286 21.50 -21.33 0.95
N GLY A 287 22.09 -21.00 2.10
CA GLY A 287 23.55 -20.96 2.27
C GLY A 287 24.23 -22.33 2.33
N ASN A 288 23.49 -23.39 2.70
CA ASN A 288 23.99 -24.77 2.74
C ASN A 288 23.81 -25.54 1.41
N ILE A 289 23.27 -24.89 0.37
CA ILE A 289 23.10 -25.46 -0.99
C ILE A 289 24.17 -24.88 -1.96
N GLN A 290 25.22 -24.25 -1.42
CA GLN A 290 26.44 -23.92 -2.16
C GLN A 290 27.52 -24.96 -1.87
#